data_AF-A0A9X3WDN3-F1
#
_entry.id   AF-A0A9X3WDN3-F1
#
_cell.length_a   1.000
_cell.length_b   1.000
_cell.length_c   1.000
_cell.angle_alpha   90.00
_cell.angle_beta   90.00
_cell.angle_gamma   90.00
#
_symmetry.space_group_name_H-M   'P 1'
#
loop_
_entity.id
_entity.type
_entity.pdbx_description
1 polymer ?
#
loop_
_entity_poly.entity_id
_entity_poly.type
_entity_poly.pdbx_seq_one_letter_code
_entity_poly.pdbx_strand_id
1 'polypeptide(L)'
;MPKYRKKPIVVEAVKLTRSITIETTDGTTKGLPGDYLITDKDGEQYLCERDQFEADYELVKGQIDFKEIIKKSVRVLKTKMYKT
;
A
#
# COMPACT_ATOMS: atom_id res chain seq x y z
N MET A 1 1.98 -4.87 35.35
CA MET A 1 2.88 -5.09 34.19
C MET A 1 2.53 -4.08 33.10
N PRO A 2 3.50 -3.51 32.38
CA PRO A 2 3.23 -2.58 31.28
C PRO A 2 2.57 -3.32 30.11
N LYS A 3 1.57 -2.68 29.50
CA LYS A 3 0.83 -3.19 28.33
C LYS A 3 1.22 -2.36 27.11
N TYR A 4 1.54 -3.02 26.00
CA TYR A 4 1.93 -2.38 24.74
C TYR A 4 0.96 -2.79 23.62
N ARG A 5 0.78 -1.92 22.62
CA ARG A 5 0.00 -2.20 21.40
C ARG A 5 0.90 -2.07 20.18
N LYS A 6 0.72 -2.95 19.18
CA LYS A 6 1.39 -2.84 17.87
C LYS A 6 0.89 -1.58 17.16
N LYS A 7 1.75 -0.95 16.36
CA LYS A 7 1.34 0.19 15.52
C LYS A 7 0.38 -0.29 14.43
N PRO A 8 -0.67 0.47 14.07
CA PRO A 8 -1.49 0.16 12.90
C PRO A 8 -0.64 0.35 11.64
N ILE A 9 -0.50 -0.70 10.83
CA ILE A 9 0.30 -0.69 9.60
C ILE A 9 -0.68 -0.62 8.44
N VAL A 10 -0.49 0.35 7.55
CA VAL A 10 -1.22 0.44 6.28
C VAL A 10 -0.25 -0.02 5.19
N VAL A 11 -0.69 -1.00 4.40
CA VAL A 11 0.11 -1.62 3.33
C VAL A 11 -0.64 -1.54 2.01
N GLU A 12 0.10 -1.59 0.91
CA GLU A 12 -0.47 -1.75 -0.42
C GLU A 12 -0.58 -3.25 -0.75
N ALA A 13 -1.73 -3.71 -1.22
CA ALA A 13 -1.93 -5.11 -1.54
C ALA A 13 -2.70 -5.30 -2.85
N VAL A 14 -2.29 -6.29 -3.64
CA VAL A 14 -2.92 -6.66 -4.91
C VAL A 14 -3.34 -8.12 -4.86
N LYS A 15 -4.62 -8.39 -5.13
CA LYS A 15 -5.14 -9.75 -5.25
C LYS A 15 -4.66 -10.38 -6.55
N LEU A 16 -4.07 -11.57 -6.46
CA LEU A 16 -3.55 -12.29 -7.59
C LEU A 16 -4.67 -12.97 -8.38
N THR A 17 -4.64 -12.83 -9.70
CA THR A 17 -5.57 -13.49 -10.64
C THR A 17 -4.93 -14.68 -11.35
N ARG A 18 -3.61 -14.81 -11.28
CA ARG A 18 -2.80 -15.87 -11.88
C ARG A 18 -1.73 -16.31 -10.90
N SER A 19 -1.22 -17.53 -11.06
CA SER A 19 -0.07 -17.97 -10.29
C SER A 19 1.17 -17.16 -10.67
N ILE A 20 1.88 -16.64 -9.68
CA ILE A 20 3.16 -15.94 -9.86
C ILE A 20 4.22 -16.59 -8.99
N THR A 21 5.47 -16.38 -9.36
CA THR A 21 6.60 -16.77 -8.53
C THR A 21 7.41 -15.51 -8.29
N ILE A 22 7.67 -15.19 -7.02
CA ILE A 22 8.49 -14.06 -6.62
C ILE A 22 9.71 -14.55 -5.86
N GLU A 23 10.81 -13.82 -5.97
CA GLU A 23 12.00 -14.03 -5.14
C GLU A 23 11.91 -13.10 -3.94
N THR A 24 11.77 -13.68 -2.74
CA THR A 24 11.84 -12.95 -1.48
C THR A 24 13.20 -13.21 -0.82
N THR A 25 13.48 -12.48 0.26
CA THR A 25 14.69 -12.63 1.08
C THR A 25 14.83 -14.03 1.68
N ASP A 26 13.70 -14.69 1.95
CA ASP A 26 13.60 -16.06 2.45
C ASP A 26 13.59 -17.13 1.35
N GLY A 27 13.62 -16.71 0.07
CA GLY A 27 13.72 -17.59 -1.09
C GLY A 27 12.59 -17.43 -2.10
N THR A 28 12.54 -18.33 -3.08
CA THR A 28 11.54 -18.29 -4.14
C THR A 28 10.19 -18.79 -3.64
N THR A 29 9.19 -17.91 -3.60
CA THR A 29 7.83 -18.24 -3.14
C THR A 29 6.85 -18.18 -4.32
N LYS A 30 5.97 -19.18 -4.41
CA LYS A 30 4.92 -19.25 -5.43
C LYS A 30 3.59 -18.80 -4.85
N GLY A 31 3.00 -17.76 -5.43
CA GLY A 31 1.64 -17.30 -5.14
C GLY A 31 0.63 -17.94 -6.08
N LEU A 32 -0.56 -18.20 -5.57
CA LEU A 32 -1.68 -18.76 -6.32
C LEU A 32 -2.75 -17.70 -6.62
N PRO A 33 -3.61 -17.93 -7.63
CA PRO A 33 -4.77 -17.07 -7.87
C PRO A 33 -5.63 -16.99 -6.61
N GLY A 34 -5.80 -15.79 -6.08
CA GLY A 34 -6.61 -15.54 -4.90
C GLY A 34 -5.85 -15.02 -3.70
N ASP A 35 -4.55 -15.28 -3.64
CA ASP A 35 -3.66 -14.75 -2.62
C ASP A 35 -3.43 -13.25 -2.85
N TYR A 36 -2.88 -12.59 -1.85
CA TYR A 36 -2.50 -11.18 -1.91
C TYR A 36 -0.98 -11.05 -1.99
N LEU A 37 -0.52 -10.24 -2.94
CA LEU A 37 0.84 -9.73 -2.96
C LEU A 37 0.84 -8.38 -2.24
N ILE A 38 1.53 -8.30 -1.11
CA ILE A 38 1.60 -7.11 -0.26
C ILE A 38 2.95 -6.43 -0.48
N THR A 39 2.94 -5.10 -0.54
CA THR A 39 4.13 -4.25 -0.62
C THR A 39 4.18 -3.35 0.60
N ASP A 40 5.28 -3.41 1.36
CA ASP A 40 5.52 -2.49 2.49
C ASP A 40 6.06 -1.14 1.98
N LYS A 41 6.11 -0.14 2.86
CA LYS A 41 6.64 1.21 2.60
C LYS A 41 8.10 1.21 2.12
N ASP A 42 8.86 0.18 2.45
CA ASP A 42 10.27 0.02 2.07
C ASP A 42 10.41 -0.66 0.70
N GLY A 43 9.30 -1.03 0.05
CA GLY A 43 9.26 -1.68 -1.27
C GLY A 43 9.42 -3.20 -1.21
N GLU A 44 9.54 -3.78 -0.02
CA GLU A 44 9.60 -5.23 0.17
C GLU A 44 8.25 -5.86 -0.15
N GLN A 45 8.29 -6.96 -0.91
CA GLN A 45 7.11 -7.68 -1.35
C GLN A 45 7.00 -9.06 -0.70
N TYR A 46 5.81 -9.40 -0.23
CA TYR A 46 5.51 -10.68 0.37
C TYR A 46 4.14 -11.19 -0.04
N LEU A 47 4.03 -12.52 -0.11
CA LEU A 47 2.76 -13.20 -0.38
C LEU A 47 2.03 -13.47 0.92
N CYS A 48 0.72 -13.28 0.89
CA CYS A 48 -0.17 -13.58 2.00
C CYS A 48 -1.39 -14.34 1.47
N GLU A 49 -1.74 -15.43 2.15
CA GLU A 49 -2.93 -16.20 1.82
C GLU A 49 -4.18 -15.35 2.02
N ARG A 50 -5.20 -15.60 1.18
CA ARG A 50 -6.46 -14.86 1.22
C ARG A 50 -7.09 -14.80 2.60
N ASP A 51 -7.27 -15.96 3.24
CA ASP A 51 -7.98 -16.08 4.51
C ASP A 51 -7.25 -15.33 5.63
N GLN A 52 -5.91 -15.39 5.62
CA GLN A 52 -5.10 -14.62 6.57
C GLN A 52 -5.21 -13.12 6.31
N PHE A 53 -5.08 -12.68 5.05
CA PHE A 53 -5.15 -11.27 4.72
C PHE A 53 -6.51 -10.65 5.05
N GLU A 54 -7.60 -11.32 4.71
CA GLU A 54 -8.96 -10.83 4.95
C GLU A 54 -9.35 -10.84 6.45
N ALA A 55 -8.66 -11.63 7.28
CA ALA A 55 -8.81 -11.62 8.72
C ALA A 55 -8.01 -10.50 9.41
N ASP A 56 -6.79 -10.21 8.92
CA ASP A 56 -5.86 -9.28 9.55
C ASP A 56 -5.95 -7.84 9.01
N TYR A 57 -6.44 -7.64 7.79
CA TYR A 57 -6.47 -6.35 7.11
C TYR A 57 -7.88 -5.89 6.76
N GLU A 58 -8.12 -4.59 6.94
CA GLU A 58 -9.35 -3.92 6.54
C GLU A 58 -9.06 -2.88 5.45
N LEU A 59 -10.00 -2.74 4.51
CA LEU A 59 -9.85 -1.79 3.42
C LEU A 59 -10.01 -0.36 3.95
N VAL A 60 -8.92 0.38 3.98
CA VAL A 60 -8.92 1.78 4.41
C VAL A 60 -9.61 2.63 3.33
N LYS A 61 -10.89 2.93 3.52
CA LYS A 61 -11.63 3.86 2.67
C LYS A 61 -11.15 5.29 2.91
N GLY A 62 -10.24 5.75 2.06
CA GLY A 62 -9.95 7.17 1.86
C GLY A 62 -8.86 7.75 2.75
N GLN A 63 -7.67 7.87 2.17
CA GLN A 63 -6.79 9.02 2.37
C GLN A 63 -6.18 9.42 1.03
N ILE A 64 -7.01 9.98 0.15
CA ILE A 64 -6.47 10.87 -0.88
C ILE A 64 -6.17 12.15 -0.13
N ASP A 65 -4.90 12.47 0.09
CA ASP A 65 -4.48 13.74 0.69
C ASP A 65 -4.76 14.88 -0.32
N PHE A 66 -6.03 15.28 -0.44
CA PHE A 66 -6.50 16.33 -1.35
C PHE A 66 -5.74 17.65 -1.14
N LYS A 67 -5.15 17.87 0.05
CA LYS A 67 -4.29 19.01 0.35
C LYS A 67 -3.07 19.08 -0.57
N GLU A 68 -2.46 17.97 -0.96
CA GLU A 68 -1.36 17.96 -1.93
C GLU A 68 -1.81 18.34 -3.34
N ILE A 69 -2.97 17.81 -3.77
CA ILE A 69 -3.56 18.07 -5.09
C ILE A 69 -3.95 19.55 -5.23
N ILE A 70 -4.56 20.13 -4.18
CA ILE A 70 -4.95 21.54 -4.15
C ILE A 70 -3.72 22.46 -4.10
N LYS A 71 -2.69 22.13 -3.30
CA LYS A 71 -1.44 22.92 -3.26
C LYS A 71 -0.74 22.98 -4.62
N LYS A 72 -0.64 21.86 -5.35
CA LYS A 72 -0.05 21.83 -6.70
C LYS A 72 -0.83 22.70 -7.68
N SER A 73 -2.17 22.61 -7.67
CA SER A 73 -3.02 23.39 -8.57
C SER A 73 -2.96 24.91 -8.28
N VAL A 74 -2.99 25.31 -7.01
CA VAL A 74 -2.91 26.73 -6.63
C VAL A 74 -1.54 27.34 -6.90
N ARG A 75 -0.45 26.55 -6.80
CA ARG A 75 0.91 27.02 -7.13
C ARG A 75 1.02 27.39 -8.61
N VAL A 76 0.47 26.58 -9.52
CA VAL A 76 0.49 26.84 -10.97
C VAL A 76 -0.31 28.09 -11.33
N LEU A 77 -1.46 28.31 -10.66
CA LEU A 77 -2.28 29.50 -10.86
C LEU A 77 -1.57 30.78 -10.39
N LYS A 78 -0.90 30.74 -9.23
CA LYS A 78 -0.17 31.90 -8.72
C LYS A 78 1.01 32.29 -9.62
N THR A 79 1.81 31.34 -10.12
CA THR A 79 2.95 31.68 -11.00
C THR A 79 2.53 32.26 -12.35
N LYS A 80 1.31 31.97 -12.83
CA LYS A 80 0.79 32.56 -14.07
C LYS A 80 0.29 34.01 -13.90
N MET A 81 -0.02 34.42 -12.67
CA MET A 81 -0.55 35.76 -12.34
C MET A 81 0.55 36.82 -12.13
N TYR A 82 1.75 36.43 -11.71
CA TYR A 82 2.86 37.37 -11.40
C TYR A 82 3.89 37.50 -12.54
N LYS A 83 3.57 37.02 -13.74
CA LYS A 83 4.41 37.17 -14.93
C LYS A 83 3.66 37.99 -15.99
N THR A 84 3.45 39.27 -15.68
CA THR A 84 3.09 40.35 -16.62
C THR A 84 3.72 41.63 -16.09
#